data_AF-A0A7R9HG32-F1
#
_entry.id   AF-A0A7R9HG32-F1
#
_cell.length_a   1.000
_cell.length_b   1.000
_cell.length_c   1.000
_cell.angle_alpha   90.00
_cell.angle_beta   90.00
_cell.angle_gamma   90.00
#
_symmetry.space_group_name_H-M   'P 1'
#
loop_
_entity.id
_entity.type
_entity.pdbx_description
1 polymer ?
#
loop_
_entity_poly.entity_id
_entity_poly.type
_entity_poly.pdbx_seq_one_letter_code
_entity_poly.pdbx_strand_id
1 'polypeptide(L)'
;MSDLINSVTPPTQAAVDSQPYSSTKKSVYSPDLMKLSVTYHQDTLESDKLCSLILKKRKIKLGRDEHSTAIIKETRYFDTWSGAYMFKCRFGVEASSRDGVIAVIQKLSFRRDKHTGKCIDYFKRDDSYTSPEYCGQIRAFLIPGAEDSSEESSLENVNYAHNAFYDPDGNMDVTIVVGNMTLRPEENIDLQIAFTSYADCSRRRSNYLSCGVEICIWKDLFYDNVVNCPFSNCFDEGGCLKSTVVWQDIFPMLGIDNPETTRTSTASLTATVDYFTFMPREAY
;
A
#
# COMPACT_ATOMS: atom_id res chain seq x y z
N MET A 1 46.83 66.77 3.23
CA MET A 1 45.92 65.78 2.62
C MET A 1 45.13 65.20 3.76
N SER A 2 43.88 65.60 3.81
CA SER A 2 42.98 65.51 4.97
C SER A 2 41.89 64.53 4.60
N ASP A 3 41.81 63.38 5.26
CA ASP A 3 40.77 62.39 4.98
C ASP A 3 39.73 62.37 6.09
N LEU A 4 38.50 62.56 5.65
CA LEU A 4 37.27 62.66 6.42
C LEU A 4 36.88 61.31 7.04
N ILE A 5 36.55 61.34 8.33
CA ILE A 5 35.91 60.25 9.06
C ILE A 5 34.39 60.45 8.93
N ASN A 6 33.71 59.58 8.18
CA ASN A 6 32.25 59.52 8.13
C ASN A 6 31.73 58.60 9.24
N SER A 7 31.11 59.18 10.27
CA SER A 7 30.39 58.48 11.33
C SER A 7 28.99 58.08 10.85
N VAL A 8 28.74 56.79 10.72
CA VAL A 8 27.42 56.23 10.42
C VAL A 8 26.72 55.87 11.73
N THR A 9 25.67 56.60 12.07
CA THR A 9 24.75 56.30 13.18
C THR A 9 23.85 55.11 12.83
N PRO A 10 23.67 54.14 13.75
CA PRO A 10 22.73 53.04 13.54
C PRO A 10 21.28 53.48 13.81
N PRO A 11 20.29 52.89 13.10
CA PRO A 11 18.89 53.21 13.31
C PRO A 11 18.33 52.55 14.58
N THR A 12 17.56 53.36 15.31
CA THR A 12 16.78 53.02 16.50
C THR A 12 15.75 51.93 16.20
N GLN A 13 15.85 50.79 16.87
CA GLN A 13 14.87 49.71 16.80
C GLN A 13 13.63 50.07 17.64
N ALA A 14 12.47 50.14 16.99
CA ALA A 14 11.19 50.22 17.65
C ALA A 14 10.82 48.86 18.24
N ALA A 15 10.57 48.84 19.55
CA ALA A 15 10.04 47.69 20.27
C ALA A 15 8.59 47.43 19.82
N VAL A 16 8.35 46.27 19.21
CA VAL A 16 7.01 45.77 18.90
C VAL A 16 6.69 44.69 19.93
N ASP A 17 5.71 44.96 20.77
CA ASP A 17 5.13 44.02 21.73
C ASP A 17 4.55 42.80 20.99
N SER A 18 5.25 41.69 21.07
CA SER A 18 4.77 40.38 20.61
C SER A 18 4.00 39.70 21.73
N GLN A 19 2.67 39.68 21.66
CA GLN A 19 1.85 38.82 22.51
C GLN A 19 2.05 37.33 22.15
N PRO A 20 2.12 36.43 23.13
CA PRO A 20 2.23 34.99 22.88
C PRO A 20 0.88 34.41 22.46
N TYR A 21 0.71 34.19 21.15
CA TYR A 21 -0.43 33.45 20.62
C TYR A 21 -0.25 31.95 20.89
N SER A 22 -0.81 31.49 22.01
CA SER A 22 -0.86 30.08 22.39
C SER A 22 -1.85 29.32 21.50
N SER A 23 -1.38 28.88 20.33
CA SER A 23 -2.12 27.94 19.49
C SER A 23 -1.84 26.52 19.94
N THR A 24 -2.70 26.01 20.84
CA THR A 24 -2.76 24.58 21.12
C THR A 24 -3.37 23.88 19.90
N LYS A 25 -2.53 23.52 18.93
CA LYS A 25 -2.89 22.60 17.86
C LYS A 25 -3.19 21.24 18.50
N LYS A 26 -4.48 20.95 18.73
CA LYS A 26 -4.93 19.58 18.98
C LYS A 26 -4.62 18.78 17.74
N SER A 27 -3.61 17.92 17.84
CA SER A 27 -3.32 16.92 16.82
C SER A 27 -4.51 15.96 16.77
N VAL A 28 -5.32 16.09 15.72
CA VAL A 28 -6.36 15.13 15.37
C VAL A 28 -5.65 13.95 14.72
N TYR A 29 -5.13 13.04 15.55
CA TYR A 29 -4.67 11.75 15.05
C TYR A 29 -5.90 10.92 14.70
N SER A 30 -6.02 10.55 13.42
CA SER A 30 -7.07 9.64 12.97
C SER A 30 -6.82 8.25 13.60
N PRO A 31 -7.81 7.66 14.30
CA PRO A 31 -7.65 6.35 14.94
C PRO A 31 -7.25 5.23 13.97
N ASP A 32 -7.60 5.35 12.69
CA ASP A 32 -7.30 4.34 11.67
C ASP A 32 -5.79 4.20 11.37
N LEU A 33 -5.03 5.29 11.46
CA LEU A 33 -3.58 5.27 11.21
C LEU A 33 -2.78 4.61 12.35
N MET A 34 -3.30 4.67 13.58
CA MET A 34 -2.64 4.00 14.71
C MET A 34 -2.80 2.48 14.65
N LYS A 35 -3.95 1.97 14.18
CA LYS A 35 -4.21 0.53 14.07
C LYS A 35 -3.23 -0.17 13.11
N LEU A 36 -2.95 0.44 11.95
CA LEU A 36 -1.99 -0.07 10.96
C LEU A 36 -0.56 -0.23 11.51
N SER A 37 -0.13 0.64 12.43
CA SER A 37 1.22 0.60 13.01
C SER A 37 1.42 -0.53 14.02
N VAL A 38 0.34 -1.05 14.60
CA VAL A 38 0.38 -2.09 15.63
C VAL A 38 0.38 -3.48 15.00
N THR A 39 -0.32 -3.66 13.88
CA THR A 39 -0.48 -4.98 13.25
C THR A 39 0.65 -5.33 12.29
N TYR A 40 1.24 -4.34 11.60
CA TYR A 40 2.25 -4.62 10.57
C TYR A 40 3.67 -4.31 11.03
N HIS A 41 4.56 -5.29 10.91
CA HIS A 41 5.99 -5.03 10.92
C HIS A 41 6.38 -4.29 9.63
N GLN A 42 6.87 -3.06 9.72
CA GLN A 42 7.25 -2.28 8.54
C GLN A 42 8.77 -2.28 8.36
N ASP A 43 9.23 -2.68 7.18
CA ASP A 43 10.60 -2.56 6.73
C ASP A 43 10.67 -1.75 5.43
N THR A 44 11.84 -1.20 5.16
CA THR A 44 12.09 -0.40 3.96
C THR A 44 13.28 -0.94 3.18
N LEU A 45 13.34 -0.67 1.88
CA LEU A 45 14.40 -1.20 1.00
C LEU A 45 15.80 -0.64 1.33
N GLU A 46 15.87 0.49 2.01
CA GLU A 46 17.10 1.13 2.49
C GLU A 46 17.68 0.42 3.72
N SER A 47 16.88 -0.41 4.38
CA SER A 47 17.27 -1.08 5.61
C SER A 47 18.25 -2.21 5.34
N ASP A 48 19.44 -2.15 5.95
CA ASP A 48 20.42 -3.25 5.95
C ASP A 48 19.88 -4.55 6.58
N LYS A 49 18.78 -4.46 7.35
CA LYS A 49 18.07 -5.63 7.88
C LYS A 49 17.40 -6.43 6.79
N LEU A 50 17.03 -5.77 5.69
CA LEU A 50 16.37 -6.37 4.55
C LEU A 50 17.35 -6.56 3.37
N CYS A 51 17.96 -5.47 2.93
CA CYS A 51 18.80 -5.41 1.74
C CYS A 51 20.27 -5.34 2.15
N SER A 52 20.82 -6.50 2.52
CA SER A 52 22.23 -6.59 2.90
C SER A 52 23.14 -6.50 1.67
N LEU A 53 24.03 -5.50 1.64
CA LEU A 53 25.13 -5.42 0.66
C LEU A 53 26.14 -6.58 0.83
N ILE A 54 26.22 -7.11 2.05
CA ILE A 54 27.01 -8.30 2.36
C ILE A 54 26.20 -9.52 1.89
N LEU A 55 26.82 -10.41 1.10
CA LEU A 55 26.24 -11.57 0.39
C LEU A 55 25.31 -12.52 1.19
N LYS A 56 25.14 -12.31 2.50
CA LYS A 56 24.21 -13.07 3.32
C LYS A 56 22.78 -12.57 3.13
N LYS A 57 21.97 -13.42 2.51
CA LYS A 57 20.51 -13.26 2.42
C LYS A 57 19.90 -13.06 3.81
N ARG A 58 19.11 -11.99 3.96
CA ARG A 58 18.35 -11.72 5.18
C ARG A 58 17.00 -12.43 5.14
N LYS A 59 16.45 -12.72 6.31
CA LYS A 59 15.15 -13.37 6.45
C LYS A 59 14.25 -12.55 7.37
N ILE A 60 13.07 -12.20 6.88
CA ILE A 60 11.98 -11.69 7.71
C ILE A 60 11.23 -12.90 8.25
N LYS A 61 10.95 -12.91 9.56
CA LYS A 61 10.16 -13.97 10.19
C LYS A 61 8.77 -13.44 10.48
N LEU A 62 7.75 -14.11 9.94
CA LEU A 62 6.36 -13.87 10.26
C LEU A 62 5.94 -14.79 11.41
N GLY A 63 5.41 -14.17 12.46
CA GLY A 63 4.85 -14.86 13.61
C GLY A 63 3.44 -15.36 13.33
N ARG A 64 2.62 -15.34 14.37
CA ARG A 64 1.19 -15.61 14.33
C ARG A 64 0.44 -14.40 14.85
N ASP A 65 -0.88 -14.43 14.68
CA ASP A 65 -1.76 -13.42 15.24
C ASP A 65 -1.33 -11.99 14.82
N GLU A 66 -1.19 -11.05 15.74
CA GLU A 66 -0.75 -9.67 15.46
C GLU A 66 0.68 -9.56 14.88
N HIS A 67 1.46 -10.64 14.87
CA HIS A 67 2.80 -10.68 14.28
C HIS A 67 2.85 -11.48 12.97
N SER A 68 1.69 -11.83 12.41
CA SER A 68 1.62 -12.63 11.19
C SER A 68 1.93 -11.86 9.92
N THR A 69 2.27 -10.57 9.99
CA THR A 69 2.40 -9.72 8.80
C THR A 69 3.63 -8.81 8.79
N ALA A 70 4.06 -8.46 7.57
CA ALA A 70 5.05 -7.43 7.33
C ALA A 70 4.72 -6.63 6.08
N ILE A 71 5.01 -5.32 6.08
CA ILE A 71 4.97 -4.47 4.88
C ILE A 71 6.39 -4.07 4.54
N ILE A 72 6.77 -4.33 3.29
CA ILE A 72 8.01 -3.81 2.71
C ILE A 72 7.65 -2.70 1.75
N LYS A 73 8.25 -1.54 1.93
CA LYS A 73 8.02 -0.39 1.05
C LYS A 73 9.30 0.32 0.64
N GLU A 74 9.25 0.88 -0.55
CA GLU A 74 10.12 1.99 -0.95
C GLU A 74 9.53 3.26 -0.34
N THR A 75 10.37 4.12 0.22
CA THR A 75 9.90 5.40 0.76
C THR A 75 10.28 6.56 -0.14
N ARG A 76 11.60 6.80 -0.32
CA ARG A 76 12.20 7.90 -1.09
C ARG A 76 13.65 7.60 -1.49
N TYR A 77 14.09 6.35 -1.38
CA TYR A 77 15.47 5.97 -1.65
C TYR A 77 15.87 6.29 -3.08
N PHE A 78 14.95 6.06 -4.01
CA PHE A 78 15.23 6.20 -5.42
C PHE A 78 14.94 7.59 -5.98
N ASP A 79 14.37 8.52 -5.19
CA ASP A 79 14.14 9.91 -5.59
C ASP A 79 15.42 10.58 -6.14
N THR A 80 16.58 10.23 -5.58
CA THR A 80 17.89 10.75 -6.00
C THR A 80 18.76 9.67 -6.65
N TRP A 81 18.16 8.62 -7.23
CA TRP A 81 18.89 7.52 -7.84
C TRP A 81 19.69 7.98 -9.06
N SER A 82 21.01 8.00 -8.92
CA SER A 82 21.92 8.39 -10.01
C SER A 82 21.92 7.40 -11.17
N GLY A 83 21.55 6.14 -10.92
CA GLY A 83 21.67 5.04 -11.88
C GLY A 83 23.11 4.59 -12.14
N ALA A 84 24.09 5.07 -11.37
CA ALA A 84 25.50 4.73 -11.58
C ALA A 84 25.79 3.23 -11.34
N TYR A 85 24.99 2.58 -10.49
CA TYR A 85 25.09 1.16 -10.17
C TYR A 85 23.69 0.53 -10.19
N MET A 86 23.63 -0.80 -10.28
CA MET A 86 22.38 -1.55 -10.15
C MET A 86 22.09 -1.77 -8.66
N PHE A 87 20.87 -1.53 -8.23
CA PHE A 87 20.40 -1.96 -6.92
C PHE A 87 19.82 -3.37 -7.03
N LYS A 88 20.28 -4.26 -6.16
CA LYS A 88 19.76 -5.63 -6.08
C LYS A 88 19.57 -6.01 -4.63
N CYS A 89 18.31 -6.13 -4.23
CA CYS A 89 17.95 -6.57 -2.89
C CYS A 89 17.40 -7.99 -2.94
N ARG A 90 17.93 -8.86 -2.08
CA ARG A 90 17.48 -10.25 -1.94
C ARG A 90 17.25 -10.58 -0.48
N PHE A 91 16.05 -11.08 -0.18
CA PHE A 91 15.68 -11.52 1.16
C PHE A 91 14.72 -12.71 1.06
N GLY A 92 14.57 -13.41 2.18
CA GLY A 92 13.57 -14.44 2.36
C GLY A 92 12.52 -13.97 3.36
N VAL A 93 11.34 -14.56 3.28
CA VAL A 93 10.24 -14.40 4.22
C VAL A 93 9.86 -15.80 4.69
N GLU A 94 9.83 -15.99 6.00
CA GLU A 94 9.63 -17.29 6.63
C GLU A 94 8.46 -17.19 7.62
N ALA A 95 7.41 -17.97 7.40
CA ALA A 95 6.29 -18.10 8.32
C ALA A 95 6.61 -19.04 9.49
N SER A 96 5.74 -19.02 10.49
CA SER A 96 5.77 -19.98 11.58
C SER A 96 5.53 -21.41 11.08
N SER A 97 6.02 -22.40 11.83
CA SER A 97 5.92 -23.81 11.42
C SER A 97 4.47 -24.22 11.11
N ARG A 98 4.28 -24.84 9.93
CA ARG A 98 3.01 -25.32 9.35
C ARG A 98 2.06 -24.23 8.84
N ASP A 99 2.49 -22.99 8.86
CA ASP A 99 1.78 -21.86 8.27
C ASP A 99 2.46 -21.54 6.91
N GLY A 100 1.69 -21.10 5.92
CA GLY A 100 2.20 -20.64 4.63
C GLY A 100 2.48 -19.14 4.61
N VAL A 101 3.05 -18.64 3.51
CA VAL A 101 3.29 -17.20 3.26
C VAL A 101 2.50 -16.76 2.04
N ILE A 102 1.79 -15.64 2.15
CA ILE A 102 1.24 -14.87 1.03
C ILE A 102 2.07 -13.60 0.86
N ALA A 103 2.27 -13.18 -0.37
CA ALA A 103 2.79 -11.86 -0.72
C ALA A 103 1.84 -11.20 -1.72
N VAL A 104 1.37 -9.98 -1.42
CA VAL A 104 0.53 -9.19 -2.31
C VAL A 104 1.21 -7.86 -2.58
N ILE A 105 1.47 -7.58 -3.87
CA ILE A 105 1.99 -6.29 -4.31
C ILE A 105 0.85 -5.26 -4.22
N GLN A 106 0.94 -4.39 -3.21
CA GLN A 106 -0.01 -3.30 -2.98
C GLN A 106 0.16 -2.19 -4.02
N LYS A 107 1.43 -1.86 -4.31
CA LYS A 107 1.82 -0.81 -5.25
C LYS A 107 3.13 -1.21 -5.93
N LEU A 108 3.19 -1.08 -7.24
CA LEU A 108 4.42 -1.20 -8.03
C LEU A 108 4.42 -0.11 -9.09
N SER A 109 5.54 0.57 -9.25
CA SER A 109 5.81 1.44 -10.39
C SER A 109 7.25 1.22 -10.82
N PHE A 110 7.48 0.20 -11.66
CA PHE A 110 8.80 -0.20 -12.14
C PHE A 110 8.93 -0.01 -13.65
N ARG A 111 10.09 0.42 -14.13
CA ARG A 111 10.27 0.79 -15.54
C ARG A 111 10.34 -0.41 -16.46
N ARG A 112 9.84 -0.22 -17.68
CA ARG A 112 9.98 -1.13 -18.82
C ARG A 112 10.77 -0.45 -19.92
N ASP A 113 11.59 -1.23 -20.61
CA ASP A 113 12.21 -0.80 -21.84
C ASP A 113 11.13 -0.64 -22.92
N LYS A 114 11.01 0.57 -23.47
CA LYS A 114 9.92 0.92 -24.41
C LYS A 114 9.99 0.17 -25.73
N HIS A 115 11.17 -0.31 -26.12
CA HIS A 115 11.38 -0.95 -27.43
C HIS A 115 11.17 -2.46 -27.34
N THR A 116 11.64 -3.08 -26.26
CA THR A 116 11.63 -4.54 -26.08
C THR A 116 10.48 -5.01 -25.18
N GLY A 117 9.86 -4.11 -24.41
CA GLY A 117 8.84 -4.45 -23.41
C GLY A 117 9.38 -5.13 -22.15
N LYS A 118 10.70 -5.38 -22.09
CA LYS A 118 11.37 -6.06 -20.97
C LYS A 118 11.43 -5.17 -19.74
N CYS A 119 11.43 -5.79 -18.56
CA CYS A 119 11.58 -5.06 -17.31
C CYS A 119 13.01 -4.52 -17.17
N ILE A 120 13.12 -3.22 -16.86
CA ILE A 120 14.40 -2.60 -16.45
C ILE A 120 14.55 -2.77 -14.94
N ASP A 121 13.47 -2.46 -14.22
CA ASP A 121 13.34 -2.71 -12.79
C ASP A 121 12.28 -3.79 -12.61
N TYR A 122 12.47 -4.72 -11.67
CA TYR A 122 11.54 -5.84 -11.47
C TYR A 122 11.48 -6.34 -10.05
N PHE A 123 10.31 -6.87 -9.70
CA PHE A 123 10.10 -7.79 -8.60
C PHE A 123 10.10 -9.22 -9.14
N LYS A 124 10.72 -10.15 -8.40
CA LYS A 124 10.75 -11.57 -8.73
C LYS A 124 10.63 -12.41 -7.46
N ARG A 125 9.74 -13.39 -7.49
CA ARG A 125 9.75 -14.52 -6.54
C ARG A 125 10.84 -15.50 -7.01
N ASP A 126 11.75 -15.87 -6.12
CA ASP A 126 12.83 -16.82 -6.39
C ASP A 126 12.35 -18.25 -6.05
N ASP A 127 11.35 -18.77 -6.75
CA ASP A 127 10.88 -20.17 -6.64
C ASP A 127 11.61 -21.10 -7.63
N SER A 128 12.17 -20.56 -8.71
CA SER A 128 12.97 -21.30 -9.70
C SER A 128 13.83 -20.36 -10.55
N TYR A 129 14.66 -20.92 -11.44
CA TYR A 129 15.41 -20.10 -12.40
C TYR A 129 14.49 -19.34 -13.38
N THR A 130 13.30 -19.89 -13.68
CA THR A 130 12.38 -19.43 -14.72
C THR A 130 11.24 -18.54 -14.20
N SER A 131 11.27 -18.14 -12.94
CA SER A 131 10.19 -17.34 -12.38
C SER A 131 10.07 -15.99 -13.09
N PRO A 132 8.84 -15.56 -13.42
CA PRO A 132 8.60 -14.34 -14.19
C PRO A 132 9.02 -13.08 -13.42
N GLU A 133 9.38 -12.05 -14.18
CA GLU A 133 9.71 -10.72 -13.68
C GLU A 133 8.47 -9.82 -13.75
N TYR A 134 8.15 -9.15 -12.65
CA TYR A 134 7.00 -8.25 -12.53
C TYR A 134 7.46 -6.80 -12.51
N CYS A 135 6.91 -5.99 -13.41
CA CYS A 135 7.19 -4.56 -13.54
C CYS A 135 6.05 -3.82 -14.23
N GLY A 136 6.16 -2.50 -14.36
CA GLY A 136 5.07 -1.61 -14.78
C GLY A 136 4.29 -1.07 -13.59
N GLN A 137 3.06 -0.65 -13.84
CA GLN A 137 2.16 -0.13 -12.82
C GLN A 137 1.24 -1.23 -12.31
N ILE A 138 1.32 -1.53 -11.01
CA ILE A 138 0.43 -2.48 -10.33
C ILE A 138 -0.16 -1.81 -9.11
N ARG A 139 -1.46 -2.01 -8.88
CA ARG A 139 -2.14 -1.60 -7.65
C ARG A 139 -3.08 -2.71 -7.20
N ALA A 140 -3.07 -3.07 -5.92
CA ALA A 140 -3.86 -4.20 -5.42
C ALA A 140 -5.37 -4.02 -5.57
N PHE A 141 -5.87 -2.79 -5.45
CA PHE A 141 -7.30 -2.50 -5.61
C PHE A 141 -7.76 -2.34 -7.06
N LEU A 142 -6.85 -2.38 -8.05
CA LEU A 142 -7.23 -2.28 -9.45
C LEU A 142 -7.34 -3.69 -10.04
N ILE A 143 -8.56 -4.07 -10.44
CA ILE A 143 -8.80 -5.29 -11.21
C ILE A 143 -8.36 -5.01 -12.66
N PRO A 144 -7.31 -5.68 -13.19
CA PRO A 144 -7.00 -5.57 -14.60
C PRO A 144 -8.17 -6.17 -15.39
N GLY A 145 -8.78 -5.37 -16.27
CA GLY A 145 -9.91 -5.84 -17.11
C GLY A 145 -11.27 -5.23 -16.79
N ALA A 146 -11.39 -4.31 -15.82
CA ALA A 146 -12.63 -3.54 -15.61
C ALA A 146 -13.03 -2.66 -16.83
N GLU A 147 -12.16 -2.53 -17.84
CA GLU A 147 -12.46 -1.77 -19.05
C GLU A 147 -12.59 -2.60 -20.34
N ASP A 148 -12.22 -3.90 -20.40
CA ASP A 148 -12.17 -4.58 -21.72
C ASP A 148 -12.23 -6.12 -21.80
N SER A 149 -12.69 -6.85 -20.78
CA SER A 149 -12.82 -8.32 -20.88
C SER A 149 -14.26 -8.80 -20.70
N SER A 150 -15.00 -8.85 -21.82
CA SER A 150 -16.28 -9.54 -21.97
C SER A 150 -16.15 -11.06 -22.08
N GLU A 151 -15.16 -11.68 -21.42
CA GLU A 151 -15.02 -13.13 -21.43
C GLU A 151 -15.63 -13.74 -20.17
N GLU A 152 -16.84 -14.29 -20.36
CA GLU A 152 -17.50 -15.25 -19.48
C GLU A 152 -16.55 -16.42 -19.16
N SER A 153 -15.74 -16.26 -18.11
CA SER A 153 -14.98 -17.36 -17.54
C SER A 153 -15.80 -18.02 -16.45
N SER A 154 -16.00 -19.32 -16.62
CA SER A 154 -16.77 -20.23 -15.77
C SER A 154 -16.42 -20.13 -14.27
N LEU A 155 -17.47 -20.11 -13.45
CA LEU A 155 -17.51 -19.86 -12.00
C LEU A 155 -16.72 -20.81 -11.07
N GLU A 156 -15.86 -21.70 -11.61
CA GLU A 156 -15.21 -22.76 -10.82
C GLU A 156 -13.70 -22.62 -10.69
N ASN A 157 -13.06 -21.65 -11.36
CA ASN A 157 -11.63 -21.42 -11.20
C ASN A 157 -11.37 -20.35 -10.13
N VAL A 158 -10.86 -20.77 -8.98
CA VAL A 158 -10.38 -19.88 -7.93
C VAL A 158 -9.37 -18.89 -8.54
N ASN A 159 -9.80 -17.65 -8.74
CA ASN A 159 -9.05 -16.68 -9.52
C ASN A 159 -8.05 -15.93 -8.64
N TYR A 160 -6.82 -16.47 -8.57
CA TYR A 160 -5.70 -15.83 -7.91
C TYR A 160 -5.38 -14.47 -8.57
N ALA A 161 -5.09 -13.47 -7.74
CA ALA A 161 -4.73 -12.16 -8.26
C ALA A 161 -3.34 -12.23 -8.92
N HIS A 162 -3.19 -11.62 -10.10
CA HIS A 162 -1.92 -11.55 -10.84
C HIS A 162 -0.76 -10.91 -10.06
N ASN A 163 -1.09 -10.10 -9.05
CA ASN A 163 -0.15 -9.39 -8.18
C ASN A 163 0.01 -10.08 -6.80
N ALA A 164 -0.53 -11.28 -6.64
CA ALA A 164 -0.44 -12.08 -5.44
C ALA A 164 0.33 -13.38 -5.66
N PHE A 165 1.05 -13.79 -4.63
CA PHE A 165 1.87 -14.99 -4.61
C PHE A 165 1.63 -15.70 -3.29
N TYR A 166 1.69 -17.03 -3.29
CA TYR A 166 1.67 -17.78 -2.04
C TYR A 166 2.60 -18.98 -2.09
N ASP A 167 3.10 -19.34 -0.91
CA ASP A 167 3.99 -20.46 -0.68
C ASP A 167 3.46 -21.29 0.51
N PRO A 168 2.94 -22.50 0.28
CA PRO A 168 2.37 -23.34 1.34
C PRO A 168 3.42 -23.90 2.30
N ASP A 169 4.70 -23.93 1.90
CA ASP A 169 5.79 -24.38 2.76
C ASP A 169 6.27 -23.27 3.71
N GLY A 170 5.66 -22.09 3.61
CA GLY A 170 5.93 -20.96 4.50
C GLY A 170 7.28 -20.30 4.25
N ASN A 171 7.89 -20.51 3.08
CA ASN A 171 9.20 -19.95 2.75
C ASN A 171 9.14 -19.27 1.38
N MET A 172 9.24 -17.94 1.36
CA MET A 172 9.22 -17.17 0.11
C MET A 172 10.49 -16.37 -0.05
N ASP A 173 11.18 -16.59 -1.15
CA ASP A 173 12.37 -15.85 -1.50
C ASP A 173 12.03 -14.76 -2.53
N VAL A 174 12.54 -13.55 -2.31
CA VAL A 174 12.22 -12.37 -3.11
C VAL A 174 13.50 -11.69 -3.58
N THR A 175 13.49 -11.30 -4.84
CA THR A 175 14.50 -10.45 -5.47
C THR A 175 13.83 -9.19 -6.02
N ILE A 176 14.36 -8.02 -5.65
CA ILE A 176 14.00 -6.72 -6.23
C ILE A 176 15.24 -6.16 -6.90
N VAL A 177 15.09 -5.73 -8.15
CA VAL A 177 16.16 -5.11 -8.93
C VAL A 177 15.70 -3.76 -9.46
N VAL A 178 16.56 -2.75 -9.29
CA VAL A 178 16.45 -1.46 -9.97
C VAL A 178 17.68 -1.31 -10.86
N GLY A 179 17.43 -1.08 -12.15
CA GLY A 179 18.46 -1.00 -13.17
C GLY A 179 19.43 0.16 -12.95
N ASN A 180 20.63 0.02 -13.52
CA ASN A 180 21.67 1.04 -13.57
C ASN A 180 21.36 2.12 -14.62
N MET A 181 20.22 2.81 -14.43
CA MET A 181 19.75 3.88 -15.30
C MET A 181 19.12 4.98 -14.45
N THR A 182 19.56 6.22 -14.67
CA THR A 182 19.00 7.41 -14.01
C THR A 182 17.50 7.51 -14.29
N LEU A 183 16.73 7.93 -13.28
CA LEU A 183 15.30 8.21 -13.45
C LEU A 183 15.12 9.47 -14.29
N ARG A 184 14.16 9.45 -15.20
CA ARG A 184 13.69 10.67 -15.84
C ARG A 184 12.83 11.48 -14.87
N PRO A 185 12.67 12.81 -15.07
CA PRO A 185 11.89 13.66 -14.18
C PRO A 185 10.44 13.19 -13.93
N GLU A 186 9.86 12.49 -14.90
CA GLU A 186 8.51 11.93 -14.86
C GLU A 186 8.43 10.47 -14.37
N GLU A 187 9.58 9.81 -14.18
CA GLU A 187 9.66 8.42 -13.74
C GLU A 187 9.84 8.35 -12.22
N ASN A 188 9.06 7.50 -11.56
CA ASN A 188 9.19 7.23 -10.13
C ASN A 188 9.19 5.72 -9.88
N ILE A 189 10.00 5.30 -8.90
CA ILE A 189 10.07 3.91 -8.44
C ILE A 189 9.29 3.80 -7.16
N ASP A 190 8.12 3.17 -7.24
CA ASP A 190 7.30 2.88 -6.07
C ASP A 190 7.22 1.38 -5.86
N LEU A 191 7.34 0.96 -4.60
CA LEU A 191 7.09 -0.41 -4.19
C LEU A 191 6.38 -0.44 -2.84
N GLN A 192 5.34 -1.25 -2.75
CA GLN A 192 4.76 -1.67 -1.48
C GLN A 192 4.26 -3.10 -1.62
N ILE A 193 4.73 -4.00 -0.75
CA ILE A 193 4.34 -5.41 -0.71
C ILE A 193 3.90 -5.74 0.72
N ALA A 194 2.74 -6.37 0.85
CA ALA A 194 2.29 -6.96 2.09
C ALA A 194 2.63 -8.45 2.09
N PHE A 195 3.29 -8.91 3.14
CA PHE A 195 3.55 -10.32 3.42
C PHE A 195 2.69 -10.76 4.59
N THR A 196 2.02 -11.88 4.44
CA THR A 196 1.05 -12.39 5.42
C THR A 196 1.22 -13.88 5.61
N SER A 197 1.41 -14.30 6.85
CA SER A 197 1.37 -15.71 7.22
C SER A 197 -0.08 -16.17 7.27
N TYR A 198 -0.36 -17.31 6.65
CA TYR A 198 -1.69 -17.92 6.62
C TYR A 198 -1.65 -19.34 7.14
N ALA A 199 -2.79 -19.81 7.66
CA ALA A 199 -2.96 -21.17 8.12
C ALA A 199 -4.13 -21.83 7.40
N ASP A 200 -4.15 -23.17 7.43
CA ASP A 200 -5.30 -23.97 7.06
C ASP A 200 -6.47 -23.69 8.02
N CYS A 201 -7.60 -23.26 7.44
CA CYS A 201 -8.82 -22.92 8.19
C CYS A 201 -9.34 -24.07 9.07
N SER A 202 -9.09 -25.33 8.72
CA SER A 202 -9.51 -26.48 9.52
C SER A 202 -8.80 -26.53 10.89
N ARG A 203 -7.61 -25.91 10.99
CA ARG A 203 -6.70 -26.01 12.15
C ARG A 203 -6.85 -24.86 13.15
N ARG A 204 -7.53 -23.76 12.80
CA ARG A 204 -7.61 -22.52 13.61
C ARG A 204 -9.06 -22.04 13.69
N ARG A 205 -9.60 -21.83 14.91
CA ARG A 205 -11.07 -21.69 15.08
C ARG A 205 -11.57 -20.53 15.95
N SER A 206 -10.87 -19.40 16.05
CA SER A 206 -11.50 -18.23 16.70
C SER A 206 -11.01 -16.86 16.24
N ASN A 207 -9.73 -16.70 15.93
CA ASN A 207 -9.19 -15.38 15.56
C ASN A 207 -8.68 -15.28 14.13
N TYR A 208 -8.94 -16.30 13.32
CA TYR A 208 -8.58 -16.32 11.92
C TYR A 208 -9.86 -16.33 11.11
N LEU A 209 -9.89 -15.55 10.04
CA LEU A 209 -10.98 -15.47 9.09
C LEU A 209 -10.52 -16.03 7.75
N SER A 210 -11.43 -16.69 7.05
CA SER A 210 -11.17 -17.27 5.74
C SER A 210 -11.05 -16.17 4.69
N CYS A 211 -10.00 -16.22 3.90
CA CYS A 211 -9.79 -15.43 2.68
C CYS A 211 -10.36 -16.11 1.43
N GLY A 212 -10.80 -17.37 1.54
CA GLY A 212 -11.13 -18.25 0.42
C GLY A 212 -10.93 -19.73 0.77
N VAL A 213 -10.73 -20.58 -0.22
CA VAL A 213 -10.61 -22.03 -0.01
C VAL A 213 -9.34 -22.33 0.81
N GLU A 214 -9.53 -22.86 2.01
CA GLU A 214 -8.49 -23.33 2.95
C GLU A 214 -7.46 -22.29 3.45
N ILE A 215 -7.52 -21.04 2.99
CA ILE A 215 -6.62 -19.96 3.44
C ILE A 215 -7.31 -19.14 4.51
N CYS A 216 -6.74 -19.13 5.72
CA CYS A 216 -7.18 -18.32 6.84
C CYS A 216 -6.07 -17.39 7.33
N ILE A 217 -6.38 -16.11 7.50
CA ILE A 217 -5.46 -15.06 8.00
C ILE A 217 -6.01 -14.43 9.29
N TRP A 218 -5.17 -13.68 10.01
CA TRP A 218 -5.57 -13.02 11.25
C TRP A 218 -6.74 -12.06 11.03
N LYS A 219 -7.76 -12.12 11.89
CA LYS A 219 -9.03 -11.39 11.71
C LYS A 219 -8.87 -9.86 11.65
N ASP A 220 -7.86 -9.29 12.31
CA ASP A 220 -7.69 -7.83 12.36
C ASP A 220 -7.06 -7.27 11.08
N LEU A 221 -6.68 -8.14 10.14
CA LEU A 221 -6.23 -7.79 8.79
C LEU A 221 -7.40 -7.55 7.82
N PHE A 222 -8.63 -7.74 8.28
CA PHE A 222 -9.82 -7.45 7.48
C PHE A 222 -10.19 -5.98 7.63
N TYR A 223 -10.52 -5.35 6.50
CA TYR A 223 -10.91 -3.95 6.40
C TYR A 223 -9.86 -2.97 6.92
N ASP A 224 -8.57 -3.26 6.70
CA ASP A 224 -7.46 -2.41 7.13
C ASP A 224 -6.85 -1.57 5.99
N ASN A 225 -7.40 -1.67 4.78
CA ASN A 225 -6.94 -1.04 3.54
C ASN A 225 -5.64 -1.64 2.97
N VAL A 226 -5.28 -2.85 3.38
CA VAL A 226 -4.16 -3.61 2.83
C VAL A 226 -4.70 -4.94 2.34
N VAL A 227 -4.49 -5.26 1.06
CA VAL A 227 -4.96 -6.55 0.52
C VAL A 227 -3.98 -7.64 0.93
N ASN A 228 -4.42 -8.57 1.76
CA ASN A 228 -3.64 -9.70 2.26
C ASN A 228 -4.08 -11.02 1.61
N CYS A 229 -5.34 -11.14 1.17
CA CYS A 229 -5.81 -12.33 0.49
C CYS A 229 -5.19 -12.46 -0.91
N PRO A 230 -4.86 -13.67 -1.39
CA PRO A 230 -4.20 -13.85 -2.68
C PRO A 230 -5.18 -13.88 -3.88
N PHE A 231 -6.46 -13.54 -3.65
CA PHE A 231 -7.52 -13.66 -4.64
C PHE A 231 -7.89 -12.30 -5.24
N SER A 232 -8.32 -12.32 -6.50
CA SER A 232 -8.63 -11.13 -7.31
C SER A 232 -9.83 -10.30 -6.80
N ASN A 233 -10.57 -10.79 -5.82
CA ASN A 233 -11.75 -10.12 -5.26
C ASN A 233 -11.46 -9.27 -4.02
N CYS A 234 -10.20 -9.20 -3.54
CA CYS A 234 -9.83 -8.47 -2.32
C CYS A 234 -10.76 -8.82 -1.15
N PHE A 235 -10.93 -10.11 -0.89
CA PHE A 235 -11.96 -10.64 0.02
C PHE A 235 -11.87 -10.04 1.44
N ASP A 236 -10.65 -9.87 1.96
CA ASP A 236 -10.38 -9.26 3.26
C ASP A 236 -10.78 -7.78 3.36
N GLU A 237 -10.83 -7.11 2.21
CA GLU A 237 -11.17 -5.70 2.11
C GLU A 237 -12.65 -5.44 1.77
N GLY A 238 -13.46 -6.51 1.68
CA GLY A 238 -14.86 -6.43 1.28
C GLY A 238 -15.08 -6.13 -0.20
N GLY A 239 -14.06 -6.37 -1.04
CA GLY A 239 -14.10 -6.09 -2.48
C GLY A 239 -13.00 -5.13 -2.94
N CYS A 240 -12.52 -5.26 -4.18
CA CYS A 240 -11.50 -4.38 -4.74
C CYS A 240 -12.04 -3.01 -5.20
N LEU A 241 -13.36 -2.84 -5.30
CA LEU A 241 -13.99 -1.61 -5.78
C LEU A 241 -14.00 -0.51 -4.70
N LYS A 242 -12.83 -0.08 -4.23
CA LYS A 242 -12.65 1.25 -3.63
C LYS A 242 -12.39 2.25 -4.75
N SER A 243 -13.33 2.36 -5.68
CA SER A 243 -13.37 3.52 -6.55
C SER A 243 -13.82 4.67 -5.68
N THR A 244 -12.88 5.33 -5.00
CA THR A 244 -13.04 6.73 -4.66
C THR A 244 -13.09 7.48 -5.98
N VAL A 245 -14.23 7.40 -6.67
CA VAL A 245 -14.63 8.50 -7.50
C VAL A 245 -14.77 9.63 -6.50
N VAL A 246 -13.77 10.50 -6.48
CA VAL A 246 -13.86 11.75 -5.75
C VAL A 246 -15.07 12.44 -6.37
N TRP A 247 -16.20 12.45 -5.68
CA TRP A 247 -17.44 13.03 -6.21
C TRP A 247 -17.26 14.50 -6.63
N GLN A 248 -16.18 15.16 -6.17
CA GLN A 248 -15.78 16.50 -6.58
C GLN A 248 -15.37 16.61 -8.07
N ASP A 249 -14.97 15.52 -8.72
CA ASP A 249 -14.63 15.52 -10.15
C ASP A 249 -15.83 15.22 -11.07
N ILE A 250 -16.97 14.75 -10.53
CA ILE A 250 -18.19 14.49 -11.31
C ILE A 250 -19.06 15.75 -11.45
N PHE A 251 -19.12 16.62 -10.42
CA PHE A 251 -19.95 17.83 -10.45
C PHE A 251 -19.69 18.76 -11.65
N PRO A 252 -18.44 18.99 -12.10
CA PRO A 252 -18.17 19.83 -13.28
C PRO A 252 -18.61 19.19 -14.60
N MET A 253 -18.65 17.85 -14.70
CA MET A 253 -19.02 17.16 -15.93
C MET A 253 -20.54 17.01 -16.12
N LEU A 254 -21.31 17.03 -15.02
CA LEU A 254 -22.77 16.98 -15.08
C LEU A 254 -23.43 18.37 -15.25
N GLY A 255 -22.63 19.45 -15.29
CA GLY A 255 -23.18 20.81 -15.39
C GLY A 255 -24.10 21.18 -14.22
N ILE A 256 -23.92 20.54 -13.06
CA ILE A 256 -24.70 20.85 -11.86
C ILE A 256 -23.94 21.94 -11.10
N ASP A 257 -24.42 23.18 -11.21
CA ASP A 257 -23.90 24.30 -10.45
C ASP A 257 -24.01 24.03 -8.94
N ASN A 258 -22.94 24.34 -8.22
CA ASN A 258 -22.78 24.15 -6.78
C ASN A 258 -23.94 24.85 -6.01
N PRO A 259 -24.78 24.13 -5.23
CA PRO A 259 -25.97 24.70 -4.58
C PRO A 259 -25.67 25.56 -3.33
N GLU A 260 -24.49 26.16 -3.23
CA GLU A 260 -24.07 26.90 -2.04
C GLU A 260 -24.39 28.41 -2.10
N THR A 261 -25.30 28.83 -2.97
CA THR A 261 -25.76 30.23 -3.01
C THR A 261 -27.27 30.39 -3.16
N THR A 262 -28.07 29.80 -2.27
CA THR A 262 -29.40 30.38 -1.98
C THR A 262 -29.83 30.09 -0.55
N ARG A 263 -29.58 31.08 0.33
CA ARG A 263 -30.23 31.18 1.63
C ARG A 263 -31.74 31.38 1.47
N THR A 264 -32.47 30.85 2.46
CA THR A 264 -33.86 31.16 2.86
C THR A 264 -34.99 30.43 2.10
N SER A 265 -35.38 29.25 2.59
CA SER A 265 -36.72 29.07 3.16
C SER A 265 -36.78 27.80 4.01
N THR A 266 -37.41 27.93 5.18
CA THR A 266 -37.68 26.85 6.13
C THR A 266 -38.82 25.96 5.61
N ALA A 267 -38.52 24.71 5.32
CA ALA A 267 -39.53 23.65 5.25
C ALA A 267 -38.95 22.39 5.90
N SER A 268 -39.53 22.03 7.05
CA SER A 268 -39.23 20.82 7.81
C SER A 268 -39.88 19.63 7.11
N LEU A 269 -39.07 18.74 6.53
CA LEU A 269 -39.51 17.43 6.05
C LEU A 269 -38.81 16.36 6.90
N THR A 270 -39.59 15.72 7.76
CA THR A 270 -39.20 14.51 8.50
C THR A 270 -39.26 13.32 7.55
N ALA A 271 -38.10 12.79 7.17
CA ALA A 271 -38.00 11.49 6.50
C ALA A 271 -37.57 10.43 7.53
N THR A 272 -38.48 9.50 7.81
CA THR A 272 -38.21 8.26 8.54
C THR A 272 -37.42 7.31 7.64
N VAL A 273 -36.22 6.94 8.06
CA VAL A 273 -35.39 5.93 7.40
C VAL A 273 -35.66 4.59 8.09
N ASP A 274 -36.33 3.68 7.38
CA ASP A 274 -36.50 2.30 7.80
C ASP A 274 -35.17 1.54 7.68
N TYR A 275 -34.67 1.06 8.82
CA TYR A 275 -33.52 0.16 8.89
C TYR A 275 -33.96 -1.25 8.47
N PHE A 276 -33.54 -1.68 7.27
CA PHE A 276 -33.58 -3.09 6.90
C PHE A 276 -32.43 -3.84 7.62
N THR A 277 -32.77 -4.54 8.69
CA THR A 277 -31.92 -5.56 9.31
C THR A 277 -31.75 -6.76 8.37
N PHE A 278 -30.54 -6.95 7.84
CA PHE A 278 -30.13 -8.19 7.18
C PHE A 278 -29.56 -9.14 8.24
N MET A 279 -30.27 -10.25 8.53
CA MET A 279 -29.73 -11.35 9.33
C MET A 279 -29.05 -12.38 8.42
N PRO A 280 -27.91 -12.98 8.81
CA PRO A 280 -27.33 -14.09 8.08
C PRO A 280 -28.17 -15.36 8.29
N ARG A 281 -28.46 -16.10 7.22
CA ARG A 281 -28.95 -17.47 7.27
C ARG A 281 -27.85 -18.38 7.81
N GLU A 282 -28.14 -19.09 8.89
CA GLU A 282 -27.38 -20.27 9.30
C GLU A 282 -27.55 -21.37 8.24
N ALA A 283 -26.42 -21.93 7.79
CA ALA A 283 -26.38 -23.12 6.98
C ALA A 283 -26.11 -24.33 7.90
N TYR A 284 -26.97 -25.33 7.77
CA TYR A 284 -26.82 -26.69 8.29
C TYR A 284 -25.69 -27.44 7.60
#